data_AF-V7DDE2-F1
#
_entry.id   AF-V7DDE2-F1
#
_cell.length_a   1.000
_cell.length_b   1.000
_cell.length_c   1.000
_cell.angle_alpha   90.00
_cell.angle_beta   90.00
_cell.angle_gamma   90.00
#
_symmetry.space_group_name_H-M   'P 1'
#
loop_
_entity.id
_entity.type
_entity.pdbx_description
1 polymer ?
#
loop_
_entity_poly.entity_id
_entity_poly.type
_entity_poly.pdbx_seq_one_letter_code
_entity_poly.pdbx_strand_id
1 'polypeptide(L)'
;MPFQQGLLATPVPAHARHLFFSLQSPEALPAALDALLPQVDGEQLILGVGAPLAKALGRDVPGLRAFPQLDAAVENPSTQHALWLWLRGDERGDLLLRA
;
A
#
# COMPACT_ATOMS: atom_id res chain seq x y z
N MET A 1 -19.58 6.74 -1.31
CA MET A 1 -18.68 5.73 -1.91
C MET A 1 -17.87 5.14 -0.76
N PRO A 2 -17.80 3.80 -0.61
CA PRO A 2 -16.97 3.21 0.44
C PRO A 2 -15.48 3.48 0.16
N PHE A 3 -14.73 3.89 1.18
CA PHE A 3 -13.29 4.09 1.12
C PHE A 3 -12.68 3.77 2.50
N GLN A 4 -11.37 3.53 2.54
CA GLN A 4 -10.63 3.30 3.79
C GLN A 4 -10.58 4.60 4.61
N GLN A 5 -11.34 4.66 5.70
CA GLN A 5 -11.58 5.88 6.49
C GLN A 5 -10.29 6.52 7.00
N GLY A 6 -9.28 5.71 7.32
CA GLY A 6 -7.98 6.17 7.79
C GLY A 6 -7.25 7.11 6.81
N LEU A 7 -7.61 7.11 5.52
CA LEU A 7 -7.07 8.05 4.54
C LEU A 7 -7.39 9.52 4.85
N LEU A 8 -8.56 9.77 5.45
CA LEU A 8 -9.07 11.12 5.75
C LEU A 8 -9.25 11.36 7.25
N ALA A 9 -8.84 10.40 8.10
CA ALA A 9 -9.02 10.49 9.54
C ALA A 9 -8.19 11.63 10.13
N THR A 10 -8.83 12.44 10.98
CA THR A 10 -8.23 13.53 11.74
C THR A 10 -8.49 13.33 13.24
N PRO A 11 -7.50 13.54 14.14
CA PRO A 11 -6.12 13.92 13.84
C PRO A 11 -5.34 12.79 13.16
N VAL A 12 -4.24 13.15 12.49
CA VAL A 12 -3.29 12.14 11.98
C VAL A 12 -2.53 11.58 13.18
N PRO A 13 -2.47 10.24 13.37
CA PRO A 13 -1.72 9.62 14.47
C PRO A 13 -0.26 10.04 14.46
N ALA A 14 0.36 10.06 15.65
CA ALA A 14 1.74 10.50 15.81
C ALA A 14 2.76 9.58 15.13
N HIS A 15 2.40 8.31 14.89
CA HIS A 15 3.29 7.30 14.34
C HIS A 15 2.68 6.54 13.17
N ALA A 16 3.55 6.16 12.24
CA ALA A 16 3.20 5.36 11.09
C ALA A 16 4.37 4.49 10.60
N ARG A 17 4.05 3.37 9.94
CA ARG A 17 4.99 2.60 9.12
C ARG A 17 4.42 2.41 7.72
N HIS A 18 5.26 2.64 6.72
CA HIS A 18 4.94 2.40 5.32
C HIS A 18 5.72 1.17 4.86
N LEU A 19 5.01 0.12 4.46
CA LEU A 19 5.59 -1.09 3.93
C LEU A 19 5.31 -1.16 2.43
N PHE A 20 6.32 -1.55 1.66
CA PHE A 20 6.26 -1.64 0.22
C PHE A 20 6.60 -3.06 -0.21
N PHE A 21 5.74 -3.70 -0.99
CA PHE A 21 5.94 -5.07 -1.44
C PHE A 21 6.02 -5.14 -2.96
N SER A 22 6.89 -6.01 -3.44
CA SER A 22 7.03 -6.34 -4.86
C SER A 22 6.52 -7.77 -5.10
N LEU A 23 5.90 -7.99 -6.25
CA LEU A 23 5.40 -9.32 -6.62
C LEU A 23 6.56 -10.17 -7.12
N GLN A 24 6.87 -11.25 -6.41
CA GLN A 24 7.89 -12.24 -6.82
C GLN A 24 7.28 -13.45 -7.52
N SER A 25 6.12 -13.90 -7.06
CA SER A 25 5.42 -15.11 -7.51
C SER A 25 3.94 -14.80 -7.72
N PRO A 26 3.50 -14.58 -8.97
CA PRO A 26 2.09 -14.34 -9.27
C PRO A 26 1.16 -15.48 -8.86
N GLU A 27 1.64 -16.73 -8.89
CA GLU A 27 0.89 -17.92 -8.50
C GLU A 27 0.57 -17.97 -7.00
N ALA A 28 1.40 -17.36 -6.15
CA ALA A 28 1.15 -17.25 -4.71
C ALA A 28 0.21 -16.09 -4.35
N LEU A 29 -0.12 -15.22 -5.31
CA LEU A 29 -0.88 -14.00 -5.07
C LEU A 29 -2.26 -14.24 -4.42
N PRO A 30 -3.09 -15.20 -4.86
CA PRO A 30 -4.40 -15.42 -4.24
C PRO A 30 -4.28 -15.72 -2.75
N ALA A 31 -3.42 -16.66 -2.37
CA ALA A 31 -3.20 -17.03 -0.97
C ALA A 31 -2.65 -15.86 -0.13
N ALA A 32 -1.76 -15.04 -0.70
CA ALA A 32 -1.23 -13.87 -0.02
C ALA A 32 -2.33 -12.81 0.22
N LEU A 33 -3.23 -12.58 -0.75
CA LEU A 33 -4.36 -11.66 -0.57
C LEU A 33 -5.38 -12.21 0.42
N ASP A 34 -5.69 -13.51 0.38
CA ASP A 34 -6.59 -14.16 1.34
C ASP A 34 -6.09 -14.02 2.78
N ALA A 35 -4.77 -14.08 3.00
CA ALA A 35 -4.17 -13.87 4.32
C ALA A 35 -4.13 -12.39 4.74
N LEU A 36 -3.95 -11.46 3.79
CA LEU A 36 -3.79 -10.04 4.05
C LEU A 36 -5.12 -9.31 4.26
N LEU A 37 -6.09 -9.52 3.37
CA LEU A 37 -7.34 -8.75 3.34
C LEU A 37 -8.12 -8.76 4.67
N PRO A 38 -8.20 -9.87 5.44
CA PRO A 38 -8.87 -9.87 6.74
C PRO A 38 -8.23 -8.94 7.79
N GLN A 39 -6.98 -8.54 7.59
CA GLN A 39 -6.24 -7.66 8.51
C GLN A 39 -6.43 -6.17 8.16
N VAL A 40 -6.89 -5.86 6.94
CA VAL A 40 -7.06 -4.49 6.44
C VAL A 40 -8.38 -3.92 6.95
N ASP A 41 -8.32 -3.26 8.11
CA ASP A 41 -9.47 -2.59 8.72
C ASP A 41 -9.84 -1.27 8.04
N GLY A 42 -8.95 -0.70 7.21
CA GLY A 42 -9.16 0.58 6.54
C GLY A 42 -9.09 1.79 7.45
N GLU A 43 -8.69 1.64 8.72
CA GLU A 43 -8.51 2.71 9.71
C GLU A 43 -7.06 2.77 10.20
N GLN A 44 -6.58 1.67 10.79
CA GLN A 44 -5.22 1.53 11.32
C GLN A 44 -4.29 0.85 10.31
N LEU A 45 -4.80 -0.08 9.51
CA LEU A 45 -4.11 -0.66 8.37
C LEU A 45 -4.83 -0.28 7.08
N ILE A 46 -4.14 0.51 6.27
CA ILE A 46 -4.62 0.92 4.95
C ILE A 46 -3.80 0.21 3.88
N LEU A 47 -4.49 -0.28 2.84
CA LEU A 47 -3.91 -0.94 1.69
C LEU A 47 -4.01 -0.05 0.44
N GLY A 48 -2.88 0.17 -0.22
CA GLY A 48 -2.78 0.74 -1.56
C GLY A 48 -2.39 -0.31 -2.59
N VAL A 49 -2.97 -0.21 -3.79
CA VAL A 49 -2.72 -1.10 -4.92
C VAL A 49 -1.87 -0.38 -5.96
N GLY A 50 -0.74 -0.97 -6.32
CA GLY A 50 0.09 -0.51 -7.43
C GLY A 50 -0.25 -1.20 -8.75
N ALA A 51 0.22 -0.61 -9.86
CA ALA A 51 0.03 -1.14 -11.21
C ALA A 51 0.48 -2.60 -11.39
N PRO A 52 1.61 -3.07 -10.80
CA PRO A 52 2.01 -4.47 -10.92
C PRO A 52 0.97 -5.46 -10.38
N LEU A 53 0.32 -5.12 -9.25
CA LEU A 53 -0.72 -5.97 -8.67
C LEU A 53 -1.99 -5.98 -9.53
N ALA A 54 -2.48 -4.80 -9.93
CA ALA A 54 -3.66 -4.71 -10.80
C ALA A 54 -3.48 -5.54 -12.08
N LYS A 55 -2.30 -5.43 -12.72
CA LYS A 55 -1.94 -6.23 -13.89
C LYS A 55 -1.92 -7.73 -13.60
N ALA A 56 -1.32 -8.15 -12.49
CA ALA A 56 -1.27 -9.57 -12.11
C ALA A 56 -2.65 -10.17 -11.84
N LEU A 57 -3.60 -9.36 -11.36
CA LEU A 57 -5.00 -9.75 -11.18
C LEU A 57 -5.84 -9.68 -12.46
N GLY A 58 -5.26 -9.29 -13.60
CA GLY A 58 -5.99 -9.07 -14.84
C GLY A 58 -7.03 -7.96 -14.74
N ARG A 59 -6.78 -6.94 -13.90
CA ARG A 59 -7.68 -5.82 -13.66
C ARG A 59 -7.10 -4.54 -14.23
N ASP A 60 -7.99 -3.70 -14.76
CA ASP A 60 -7.70 -2.32 -15.12
C ASP A 60 -8.35 -1.39 -14.08
N VAL A 61 -7.57 -0.42 -13.58
CA VAL A 61 -8.03 0.55 -12.59
C VAL A 61 -7.91 1.94 -13.23
N PRO A 62 -9.03 2.60 -13.56
CA PRO A 62 -9.00 3.90 -14.22
C PRO A 62 -8.12 4.91 -13.46
N GLY A 63 -7.16 5.50 -14.17
CA GLY A 63 -6.23 6.49 -13.62
C GLY A 63 -5.00 5.91 -12.90
N LEU A 64 -4.94 4.59 -12.68
CA LEU A 64 -3.74 3.94 -12.14
C LEU A 64 -2.65 3.90 -13.21
N ARG A 65 -1.57 4.62 -12.97
CA ARG A 65 -0.41 4.70 -13.87
C ARG A 65 0.87 4.75 -13.06
N ALA A 66 1.98 4.35 -13.67
CA ALA A 66 3.30 4.53 -13.07
C ALA A 66 3.54 6.01 -12.75
N PHE A 67 4.31 6.25 -11.68
CA PHE A 67 4.77 7.58 -11.34
C PHE A 67 5.65 8.09 -12.51
N PRO A 68 5.42 9.32 -13.00
CA PRO A 68 6.20 9.82 -14.12
C PRO A 68 7.66 10.03 -13.69
N GLN A 69 8.59 9.75 -14.59
CA GLN A 69 9.97 10.18 -14.40
C GLN A 69 10.00 11.71 -14.36
N LEU A 70 10.57 12.27 -13.29
CA LEU A 70 10.70 13.70 -13.14
C LEU A 70 12.02 14.16 -13.73
N ASP A 71 11.96 15.23 -14.53
CA ASP A 71 13.14 16.00 -14.90
C ASP A 71 13.46 16.95 -13.74
N ALA A 72 14.51 16.63 -12.99
CA ALA A 72 14.89 17.34 -11.77
C ALA A 72 16.41 17.46 -11.68
N ALA A 73 16.88 18.42 -10.89
CA ALA A 73 18.31 18.66 -10.67
C ALA A 73 19.05 17.46 -10.03
N VAL A 74 18.30 16.51 -9.45
CA VAL A 74 18.81 15.26 -8.90
C VAL A 74 18.00 14.11 -9.47
N GLU A 75 18.67 13.00 -9.79
CA GLU A 75 18.02 11.78 -10.26
C GLU A 75 16.97 11.31 -9.26
N ASN A 76 15.72 11.20 -9.71
CA ASN A 76 14.62 10.68 -8.92
C ASN A 76 14.14 9.35 -9.52
N PRO A 77 14.57 8.20 -8.97
CA PRO A 77 14.18 6.90 -9.48
C PRO A 77 12.69 6.66 -9.25
N SER A 78 11.95 6.39 -10.33
CA SER A 78 10.56 5.95 -10.24
C SER A 78 10.49 4.46 -9.92
N THR A 79 10.59 4.12 -8.64
CA THR A 79 10.43 2.74 -8.15
C THR A 79 8.94 2.41 -7.97
N GLN A 80 8.47 1.38 -8.67
CA GLN A 80 7.09 0.91 -8.59
C GLN A 80 6.99 -0.27 -7.61
N HIS A 81 5.90 -0.31 -6.84
CA HIS A 81 5.58 -1.40 -5.92
C HIS A 81 4.22 -2.01 -6.25
N ALA A 82 4.03 -3.28 -5.93
CA ALA A 82 2.77 -4.00 -6.16
C ALA A 82 1.74 -3.66 -5.09
N LEU A 83 2.18 -3.57 -3.83
CA LEU A 83 1.36 -3.22 -2.67
C LEU A 83 2.07 -2.16 -1.83
N TRP A 84 1.26 -1.29 -1.25
CA TRP A 84 1.66 -0.35 -0.20
C TRP A 84 0.76 -0.58 1.01
N LEU A 85 1.34 -0.84 2.17
CA LEU A 85 0.60 -0.89 3.44
C LEU A 85 1.00 0.31 4.29
N TRP A 86 0.01 0.98 4.85
CA TRP A 86 0.19 2.07 5.79
C TRP A 86 -0.40 1.68 7.13
N LEU A 87 0.48 1.34 8.08
CA LEU A 87 0.12 1.10 9.47
C LEU A 87 0.19 2.42 10.23
N ARG A 88 -0.85 2.70 11.01
CA ARG A 88 -1.06 3.95 11.74
C ARG A 88 -1.37 3.63 13.20
N GLY A 89 -0.82 4.42 14.12
CA GLY A 89 -1.05 4.22 15.55
C GLY A 89 -0.37 5.28 16.39
N ASP A 90 -0.63 5.22 17.69
CA ASP A 90 -0.10 6.19 18.66
C ASP A 90 1.14 5.68 19.42
N GLU A 91 1.53 4.43 19.19
CA GLU A 91 2.68 3.78 19.84
C GLU A 91 3.59 3.10 18.80
N ARG A 92 4.92 3.29 18.91
CA ARG A 92 5.88 2.84 17.90
C ARG A 92 6.20 1.35 18.02
N GLY A 93 6.26 0.81 19.22
CA GLY A 93 6.46 -0.61 19.51
C GLY A 93 5.32 -1.48 18.96
N ASP A 94 4.07 -1.05 19.14
CA ASP A 94 2.90 -1.74 18.55
C ASP A 94 2.99 -1.78 17.02
N LEU A 95 3.40 -0.67 16.40
CA LEU A 95 3.63 -0.62 14.96
C LEU A 95 4.81 -1.48 14.52
N LEU A 96 5.83 -1.68 15.36
CA LEU A 96 6.92 -2.60 15.06
C LEU A 96 6.44 -4.05 15.09
N LEU A 97 5.64 -4.43 16.10
CA LEU A 97 5.14 -5.79 16.26
C LEU A 97 4.18 -6.20 15.13
N ARG A 98 3.39 -5.26 14.61
CA ARG A 98 2.38 -5.52 13.57
C ARG A 98 2.91 -5.57 12.14
N ALA A 99 4.14 -5.14 11.87
CA ALA A 99 4.63 -4.93 10.51
C ALA A 99 5.93 -5.67 10.21
#